data_AF-A0A1I0WLE4-F1
#
_entry.id   AF-A0A1I0WLE4-F1
#
_cell.length_a   1.000
_cell.length_b   1.000
_cell.length_c   1.000
_cell.angle_alpha   90.00
_cell.angle_beta   90.00
_cell.angle_gamma   90.00
#
_symmetry.space_group_name_H-M   'P 1'
#
loop_
_entity.id
_entity.type
_entity.pdbx_description
1 polymer ?
#
loop_
_entity_poly.entity_id
_entity_poly.type
_entity_poly.pdbx_seq_one_letter_code
_entity_poly.pdbx_strand_id
1 'polypeptide(L)' 'MRKHLREGVEQLREFYIQKLRDAGVFIFSDRDPYSLTLSELEHLYKFYDL' A
#
# COMPACT_ATOMS: atom_id res chain seq x y z
N MET A 1 14.76 -18.48 2.87
CA MET A 1 15.23 -17.10 3.08
C MET A 1 14.73 -16.12 2.02
N ARG A 2 15.19 -16.15 0.75
CA ARG A 2 14.74 -15.18 -0.28
C ARG A 2 13.23 -15.14 -0.53
N LYS A 3 12.54 -16.28 -0.43
CA LYS A 3 11.07 -16.37 -0.60
C LYS A 3 10.30 -15.64 0.51
N HIS A 4 10.72 -15.80 1.76
CA HIS A 4 10.04 -15.22 2.92
C HIS A 4 10.17 -13.69 2.97
N LEU A 5 11.30 -13.15 2.51
CA LEU A 5 11.48 -11.70 2.41
C LEU A 5 10.55 -11.11 1.35
N ARG A 6 10.45 -11.76 0.18
CA ARG A 6 9.52 -11.35 -0.89
C ARG A 6 8.08 -11.45 -0.41
N GLU A 7 7.70 -12.56 0.22
CA GLU A 7 6.36 -12.77 0.78
C GLU A 7 6.00 -11.70 1.81
N GLY A 8 6.91 -11.36 2.73
CA GLY A 8 6.68 -10.30 3.73
C GLY A 8 6.52 -8.92 3.10
N VAL A 9 7.29 -8.61 2.05
CA VAL A 9 7.17 -7.35 1.31
C VAL A 9 5.83 -7.25 0.58
N GLU A 10 5.39 -8.32 -0.08
CA GLU A 10 4.08 -8.34 -0.76
C GLU A 10 2.93 -8.25 0.26
N GLN A 11 3.03 -8.94 1.40
CA GLN A 11 2.02 -8.83 2.47
C GLN A 11 1.90 -7.40 3.01
N LEU A 12 3.02 -6.72 3.23
CA LEU A 12 3.02 -5.34 3.70
C LEU A 12 2.46 -4.38 2.65
N ARG A 13 2.75 -4.64 1.37
CA ARG A 13 2.19 -3.87 0.25
C ARG A 13 0.67 -4.00 0.19
N GLU A 14 0.15 -5.23 0.26
CA GLU A 14 -1.30 -5.49 0.28
C GLU A 14 -1.96 -4.85 1.51
N PHE A 15 -1.31 -4.89 2.67
CA PHE A 15 -1.80 -4.23 3.89
C PHE A 15 -2.03 -2.73 3.65
N TYR A 16 -1.05 -2.01 3.10
CA TYR A 16 -1.22 -0.57 2.83
C TYR A 16 -2.27 -0.29 1.77
N ILE A 17 -2.33 -1.08 0.69
CA ILE A 17 -3.33 -0.93 -0.37
C ILE A 17 -4.75 -1.07 0.21
N GLN A 18 -4.98 -2.09 1.04
CA GLN A 18 -6.29 -2.28 1.67
C GLN A 18 -6.65 -1.13 2.59
N LYS A 19 -5.74 -0.70 3.47
CA LYS A 19 -5.98 0.42 4.39
C LYS A 19 -6.34 1.72 3.66
N LEU A 20 -5.59 2.04 2.61
CA LEU A 20 -5.84 3.23 1.80
C LEU A 20 -7.11 3.13 0.96
N ARG A 21 -7.47 1.92 0.49
CA ARG A 21 -8.75 1.66 -0.18
C ARG A 21 -9.93 1.82 0.77
N ASP A 22 -9.84 1.25 1.97
CA ASP A 22 -10.87 1.35 3.01
C ASP A 22 -11.10 2.80 3.45
N ALA A 23 -10.03 3.61 3.47
CA ALA A 23 -10.10 5.05 3.72
C ALA A 23 -10.59 5.88 2.52
N GLY A 24 -10.89 5.24 1.38
CA GLY A 24 -11.39 5.90 0.17
C GLY A 24 -10.36 6.71 -0.61
N VAL A 25 -9.07 6.61 -0.28
CA VAL A 25 -7.98 7.40 -0.90
C VAL A 25 -7.93 7.15 -2.41
N PHE A 26 -8.07 5.89 -2.82
CA PHE A 26 -7.96 5.47 -4.21
C PHE A 26 -9.28 5.53 -5.00
N ILE A 27 -10.40 5.88 -4.37
CA ILE A 27 -11.68 6.05 -5.07
C ILE A 27 -11.68 7.36 -5.87
N PHE A 28 -10.95 8.37 -5.40
CA PHE A 28 -10.89 9.70 -6.00
C PHE A 28 -9.63 9.97 -6.81
N SER A 29 -8.54 9.24 -6.54
CA SER A 29 -7.34 9.32 -7.36
C SER A 29 -7.45 8.33 -8.51
N ASP A 30 -7.41 8.78 -9.76
CA ASP A 30 -7.28 7.93 -10.98
C ASP A 30 -5.99 7.05 -11.01
N ARG A 31 -5.30 6.91 -9.88
CA ARG A 31 -4.09 6.10 -9.75
C ARG A 31 -4.46 4.70 -9.28
N ASP A 32 -3.98 3.71 -10.04
CA ASP A 32 -3.99 2.32 -9.62
C ASP A 32 -3.11 2.15 -8.36
N PRO A 33 -3.65 1.67 -7.22
CA PRO A 33 -2.87 1.39 -6.02
C PRO A 33 -1.67 0.46 -6.27
N TYR A 34 -1.80 -0.43 -7.26
CA TYR A 34 -0.75 -1.38 -7.62
C TYR A 34 0.37 -0.76 -8.45
N SER A 35 0.22 0.46 -8.98
CA SER A 35 1.32 1.15 -9.64
C SER A 35 2.29 1.81 -8.65
N LEU A 36 1.92 1.91 -7.37
CA LEU A 36 2.73 2.53 -6.33
C LEU A 36 3.78 1.57 -5.76
N THR A 37 4.95 2.13 -5.45
CA THR A 37 6.00 1.46 -4.70
C THR A 37 5.60 1.33 -3.22
N LEU A 38 6.27 0.42 -2.50
CA LEU A 38 6.02 0.22 -1.07
C LEU A 38 6.23 1.50 -0.25
N SER A 39 7.26 2.29 -0.57
CA SER A 39 7.54 3.56 0.13
C SER A 39 6.47 4.62 -0.12
N GLU A 40 5.90 4.67 -1.32
CA GLU A 40 4.80 5.59 -1.63
C GLU A 40 3.52 5.20 -0.89
N LEU A 41 3.22 3.89 -0.82
CA LEU A 41 2.10 3.37 -0.04
C LEU A 41 2.26 3.68 1.46
N GLU A 42 3.45 3.46 2.02
CA GLU A 42 3.76 3.81 3.41
C GLU A 42 3.61 5.31 3.67
N HIS A 43 4.09 6.15 2.74
CA HIS A 43 3.98 7.60 2.87
C HIS A 43 2.53 8.06 2.86
N LEU A 44 1.70 7.52 1.97
CA LEU A 44 0.26 7.80 1.95
C LEU A 44 -0.42 7.31 3.23
N TYR A 45 -0.10 6.11 3.69
CA TYR A 45 -0.64 5.55 4.93
C TYR A 45 -0.37 6.47 6.13
N LYS A 46 0.86 6.96 6.27
CA LYS A 46 1.24 7.93 7.32
C LYS A 46 0.58 9.29 7.12
N PHE A 47 0.43 9.76 5.87
CA PHE A 47 -0.20 11.03 5.56
C PHE A 47 -1.67 11.08 5.99
N TYR A 48 -2.38 9.96 5.86
CA TYR A 48 -3.79 9.82 6.26
C TYR A 48 -3.98 9.35 7.72
N ASP A 49 -2.91 9.19 8.50
CA ASP A 49 -2.93 8.75 9.91
C ASP A 49 -3.70 7.43 10.13
N LEU A 50 -3.44 6.46 9.24
CA LEU A 50 -4.08 5.13 9.24
C LEU A 50 -3.26 4.06 9.96
#